data_AF-A0A844TR89-F1
#
_entry.id   AF-A0A844TR89-F1
#
_cell.length_a   1.000
_cell.length_b   1.000
_cell.length_c   1.000
_cell.angle_alpha   90.00
_cell.angle_beta   90.00
_cell.angle_gamma   90.00
#
_symmetry.space_group_name_H-M   'P 1'
#
loop_
_entity.id
_entity.type
_entity.pdbx_description
1 polymer ?
#
loop_
_entity_poly.entity_id
_entity_poly.type
_entity_poly.pdbx_seq_one_letter_code
_entity_poly.pdbx_strand_id
1 'polypeptide(L)'
;MLAPEHIHPSLWRATQLARSATRGVATGYAALSAQLPGGGWPAGALIELLLPHAGIGEIRLLQPALAQLDRDHPIALVQPPHMPHVACWQGWRLNPSQLLWVAPERPMDALWAAEQILKHGSCGALLCWLPRVRVESLRRLHLAAQAAETLCFVMRPATAAQQASPAPLRLALSPAPGGLSVQILKRRGPAVAQPLLLVFESSDHASVDRHPSTQPALRRDAPSLVS
;
A
#
# COMPACT_ATOMS: atom_id res chain seq x y z
N MET A 1 30.15 38.25 3.79
CA MET A 1 28.68 38.09 3.76
C MET A 1 28.39 36.64 4.13
N LEU A 2 27.72 36.41 5.26
CA LEU A 2 27.36 35.06 5.69
C LEU A 2 26.43 34.44 4.65
N ALA A 3 26.82 33.28 4.15
CA ALA A 3 26.05 32.54 3.19
C ALA A 3 24.83 31.89 3.90
N PRO A 4 23.64 31.90 3.26
CA PRO A 4 22.35 31.61 3.89
C PRO A 4 22.16 30.17 4.39
N GLU A 5 23.14 29.28 4.17
CA GLU A 5 23.17 27.89 4.67
C GLU A 5 23.15 27.75 6.20
N HIS A 6 23.40 28.82 6.97
CA HIS A 6 23.44 28.78 8.43
C HIS A 6 22.08 29.01 9.13
N ILE A 7 20.99 29.24 8.37
CA ILE A 7 19.76 29.79 8.97
C ILE A 7 18.80 28.68 9.48
N HIS A 8 18.69 27.52 8.82
CA HIS A 8 17.98 26.36 9.41
C HIS A 8 18.12 25.07 8.57
N PRO A 9 18.40 23.89 9.16
CA PRO A 9 18.48 22.61 8.45
C PRO A 9 17.13 22.11 7.85
N SER A 10 16.03 22.84 8.04
CA SER A 10 14.70 22.50 7.50
C SER A 10 14.30 23.31 6.26
N LEU A 11 15.16 24.21 5.77
CA LEU A 11 14.85 25.05 4.61
C LEU A 11 15.04 24.22 3.32
N TRP A 12 13.96 23.60 2.86
CA TRP A 12 13.95 22.71 1.70
C TRP A 12 14.04 23.49 0.37
N ARG A 13 14.97 23.11 -0.50
CA ARG A 13 15.08 23.60 -1.89
C ARG A 13 14.33 22.67 -2.85
N ALA A 14 13.46 23.22 -3.69
CA ALA A 14 12.61 22.49 -4.62
C ALA A 14 13.35 21.61 -5.65
N THR A 15 14.64 21.89 -5.91
CA THR A 15 15.49 21.17 -6.87
C THR A 15 16.22 19.95 -6.30
N GLN A 16 16.04 19.64 -5.00
CA GLN A 16 16.73 18.51 -4.36
C GLN A 16 15.74 17.55 -3.70
N LEU A 17 16.00 16.25 -3.82
CA LEU A 17 15.35 15.24 -2.97
C LEU A 17 15.60 15.62 -1.50
N ALA A 18 14.54 15.76 -0.72
CA ALA A 18 14.69 16.09 0.70
C ALA A 18 15.51 15.00 1.39
N ARG A 19 16.60 15.37 2.07
CA ARG A 19 17.30 14.46 2.99
C ARG A 19 16.41 14.26 4.21
N SER A 20 15.68 13.15 4.27
CA SER A 20 15.06 12.73 5.53
C SER A 20 16.16 12.34 6.52
N ALA A 21 16.04 12.79 7.77
CA ALA A 21 16.94 12.40 8.85
C ALA A 21 16.88 10.89 9.15
N THR A 22 15.76 10.25 8.81
CA THR A 22 15.53 8.80 8.95
C THR A 22 15.75 8.10 7.60
N ARG A 23 16.55 7.02 7.56
CA ARG A 23 16.62 6.13 6.39
C ARG A 23 15.23 5.57 6.12
N GLY A 24 14.76 5.65 4.87
CA GLY A 24 13.48 5.06 4.47
C GLY A 24 13.54 3.53 4.50
N VAL A 25 12.38 2.86 4.64
CA VAL A 25 12.27 1.39 4.55
C VAL A 25 12.53 0.97 3.10
N ALA A 26 13.40 -0.02 2.86
CA ALA A 26 13.80 -0.34 1.50
C ALA A 26 12.59 -0.84 0.66
N THR A 27 12.48 -0.35 -0.58
CA THR A 27 11.34 -0.67 -1.44
C THR A 27 11.38 -2.08 -2.02
N GLY A 28 12.58 -2.68 -2.11
CA GLY A 28 12.84 -3.90 -2.88
C GLY A 28 13.02 -3.68 -4.39
N TYR A 29 12.83 -2.45 -4.88
CA TYR A 29 12.94 -2.13 -6.31
C TYR A 29 13.92 -0.98 -6.51
N ALA A 30 15.10 -1.26 -7.08
CA ALA A 30 16.14 -0.25 -7.29
C ALA A 30 15.63 0.98 -8.08
N ALA A 31 14.81 0.75 -9.11
CA ALA A 31 14.21 1.80 -9.91
C ALA A 31 13.30 2.74 -9.08
N LEU A 32 12.50 2.18 -8.17
CA LEU A 32 11.65 2.99 -7.28
C LEU A 32 12.47 3.67 -6.19
N SER A 33 13.39 2.96 -5.56
CA SER A 33 14.30 3.51 -4.54
C SER A 33 15.06 4.74 -5.04
N ALA A 34 15.56 4.72 -6.29
CA ALA A 34 16.24 5.86 -6.89
C ALA A 34 15.35 7.12 -7.01
N GLN A 35 14.03 6.94 -7.04
CA GLN A 35 13.07 8.04 -7.11
C GLN A 35 12.51 8.46 -5.75
N LEU A 36 12.83 7.77 -4.66
CA LEU A 36 12.34 8.13 -3.33
C LEU A 36 13.42 8.87 -2.52
N PRO A 37 13.07 9.97 -1.82
CA PRO A 37 14.00 10.60 -0.90
C PRO A 37 14.46 9.59 0.17
N GLY A 38 15.77 9.48 0.39
CA GLY A 38 16.32 8.50 1.32
C GLY A 38 16.33 7.06 0.80
N GLY A 39 16.01 6.80 -0.47
CA GLY A 39 16.15 5.49 -1.11
C GLY A 39 15.08 4.46 -0.75
N GLY A 40 14.01 4.87 -0.07
CA GLY A 40 13.04 3.97 0.53
C GLY A 40 11.67 4.61 0.75
N TRP A 41 10.72 3.81 1.22
CA TRP A 41 9.44 4.29 1.69
C TRP A 41 9.63 5.22 2.89
N PRO A 42 8.98 6.40 2.91
CA PRO A 42 9.08 7.30 4.04
C PRO A 42 8.35 6.73 5.25
N ALA A 43 9.08 6.39 6.30
CA ALA A 43 8.51 6.11 7.62
C ALA A 43 7.91 7.40 8.22
N GLY A 44 6.92 7.25 9.10
CA GLY A 44 6.26 8.39 9.74
C GLY A 44 5.47 9.28 8.77
N ALA A 45 5.03 8.72 7.63
CA ALA A 45 4.35 9.46 6.59
C ALA A 45 3.18 8.67 6.01
N LEU A 46 2.17 9.41 5.54
CA LEU A 46 1.06 8.85 4.79
C LEU A 46 1.50 8.64 3.33
N ILE A 47 1.43 7.41 2.85
CA ILE A 47 1.73 7.06 1.45
C ILE A 47 0.42 6.67 0.76
N GLU A 48 0.06 7.35 -0.32
CA GLU A 48 -1.13 6.98 -1.11
C GLU A 48 -0.76 6.12 -2.30
N LEU A 49 -1.47 4.99 -2.44
CA LEU A 49 -1.46 4.16 -3.64
C LEU A 49 -2.82 4.30 -4.33
N LEU A 50 -2.81 4.86 -5.53
CA LEU A 50 -4.00 5.09 -6.33
C LEU A 50 -4.15 3.96 -7.34
N LEU A 51 -5.26 3.23 -7.25
CA LEU A 51 -5.48 1.99 -7.98
C LEU A 51 -6.67 2.12 -8.95
N PRO A 52 -6.59 1.62 -10.19
CA PRO A 52 -7.76 1.49 -11.06
C PRO A 52 -8.81 0.54 -10.45
N HIS A 53 -8.36 -0.53 -9.82
CA HIS A 53 -9.13 -1.46 -9.01
C HIS A 53 -8.20 -2.20 -8.04
N ALA A 54 -8.75 -2.89 -7.05
CA ALA A 54 -7.96 -3.73 -6.15
C ALA A 54 -7.50 -5.04 -6.81
N GLY A 55 -6.45 -5.64 -6.27
CA GLY A 55 -5.94 -6.94 -6.74
C GLY A 55 -5.01 -6.84 -7.95
N ILE A 56 -4.40 -5.68 -8.20
CA ILE A 56 -3.41 -5.50 -9.28
C ILE A 56 -1.99 -5.88 -8.86
N GLY A 57 -1.80 -6.25 -7.60
CA GLY A 57 -0.49 -6.52 -7.01
C GLY A 57 -0.02 -5.43 -6.07
N GLU A 58 -0.93 -4.58 -5.57
CA GLU A 58 -0.61 -3.48 -4.65
C GLU A 58 0.04 -3.97 -3.36
N ILE A 59 -0.32 -5.15 -2.84
CA ILE A 59 0.34 -5.74 -1.66
C ILE A 59 1.69 -6.35 -2.06
N ARG A 60 1.80 -6.95 -3.26
CA ARG A 60 3.04 -7.54 -3.77
C ARG A 60 4.12 -6.48 -4.01
N LEU A 61 3.73 -5.27 -4.41
CA LEU A 61 4.62 -4.09 -4.43
C LEU A 61 5.21 -3.78 -3.06
N LEU A 62 4.44 -4.01 -1.99
CA LEU A 62 4.86 -3.70 -0.63
C LEU A 62 5.58 -4.87 0.04
N GLN A 63 5.47 -6.07 -0.51
CA GLN A 63 6.00 -7.30 0.07
C GLN A 63 7.47 -7.20 0.47
N PRO A 64 8.40 -6.64 -0.34
CA PRO A 64 9.79 -6.55 0.07
C PRO A 64 10.00 -5.68 1.32
N ALA A 65 9.21 -4.61 1.46
CA ALA A 65 9.23 -3.74 2.64
C ALA A 65 8.61 -4.44 3.86
N LEU A 66 7.49 -5.14 3.66
CA LEU A 66 6.82 -5.90 4.73
C LEU A 66 7.70 -7.03 5.29
N ALA A 67 8.49 -7.69 4.44
CA ALA A 67 9.39 -8.77 4.84
C ALA A 67 10.59 -8.31 5.68
N GLN A 68 10.88 -7.01 5.70
CA GLN A 68 11.95 -6.42 6.51
C GLN A 68 11.46 -5.95 7.90
N LEU A 69 10.15 -5.97 8.14
CA LEU A 69 9.59 -5.57 9.42
C LEU A 69 9.93 -6.60 10.50
N ASP A 70 10.00 -6.13 11.74
CA ASP A 70 10.14 -7.00 12.90
C ASP A 70 8.99 -8.03 12.93
N ARG A 71 9.34 -9.31 13.16
CA ARG A 71 8.41 -10.43 13.19
C ARG A 71 7.40 -10.34 14.33
N ASP A 72 7.69 -9.56 15.36
CA ASP A 72 6.81 -9.35 16.51
C ASP A 72 5.82 -8.20 16.30
N HIS A 73 6.00 -7.40 15.24
CA HIS A 73 5.12 -6.29 14.94
C HIS A 73 4.03 -6.69 13.92
N PRO A 74 2.75 -6.47 14.23
CA PRO A 74 1.67 -6.76 13.30
C PRO A 74 1.72 -5.91 12.02
N ILE A 75 1.20 -6.49 10.93
CA ILE A 75 0.87 -5.85 9.68
C ILE A 75 -0.66 -5.78 9.61
N ALA A 76 -1.19 -4.58 9.81
CA ALA A 76 -2.63 -4.36 9.83
C ALA A 76 -3.18 -4.14 8.42
N LEU A 77 -4.18 -4.94 8.03
CA LEU A 77 -5.00 -4.74 6.84
C LEU A 77 -6.38 -4.22 7.26
N VAL A 78 -6.65 -2.95 6.97
CA VAL A 78 -7.91 -2.29 7.33
C VAL A 78 -8.80 -2.14 6.09
N GLN A 79 -10.01 -2.69 6.17
CA GLN A 79 -11.01 -2.73 5.10
C GLN A 79 -10.49 -3.34 3.78
N PRO A 80 -9.69 -4.43 3.78
CA PRO A 80 -9.25 -5.01 2.52
C PRO A 80 -10.46 -5.43 1.68
N PRO A 81 -10.43 -5.18 0.35
CA PRO A 81 -11.58 -5.41 -0.54
C PRO A 81 -11.92 -6.89 -0.71
N HIS A 82 -10.96 -7.76 -0.41
CA HIS A 82 -11.11 -9.21 -0.42
C HIS A 82 -10.48 -9.79 0.85
N MET A 83 -10.91 -10.99 1.22
CA MET A 83 -10.31 -11.72 2.34
C MET A 83 -8.80 -11.95 2.06
N PRO A 84 -7.91 -11.61 2.99
CA PRO A 84 -6.49 -11.88 2.84
C PRO A 84 -6.23 -13.39 2.70
N HIS A 85 -5.48 -13.78 1.67
CA HIS A 85 -5.15 -15.19 1.44
C HIS A 85 -3.85 -15.57 2.15
N VAL A 86 -3.95 -16.31 3.25
CA VAL A 86 -2.80 -16.64 4.13
C VAL A 86 -1.68 -17.38 3.38
N ALA A 87 -2.00 -18.23 2.40
CA ALA A 87 -0.97 -18.93 1.64
C ALA A 87 -0.08 -17.97 0.82
N CYS A 88 -0.61 -16.85 0.33
CA CYS A 88 0.19 -15.82 -0.34
C CYS A 88 1.16 -15.16 0.66
N TRP A 89 0.68 -14.92 1.88
CA TRP A 89 1.48 -14.38 2.99
C TRP A 89 2.68 -15.29 3.31
N GLN A 90 2.42 -16.60 3.41
CA GLN A 90 3.45 -17.62 3.65
C GLN A 90 4.43 -17.73 2.47
N GLY A 91 3.93 -17.75 1.23
CA GLY A 91 4.77 -17.75 0.02
C GLY A 91 5.68 -16.53 -0.08
N TRP A 92 5.23 -15.39 0.45
CA TRP A 92 6.01 -14.17 0.60
C TRP A 92 6.94 -14.15 1.82
N ARG A 93 7.03 -15.27 2.55
CA ARG A 93 7.82 -15.45 3.78
C ARG A 93 7.46 -14.48 4.91
N LEU A 94 6.24 -13.93 4.87
CA LEU A 94 5.69 -13.13 5.96
C LEU A 94 5.09 -14.07 7.01
N ASN A 95 5.29 -13.77 8.29
CA ASN A 95 4.73 -14.60 9.36
C ASN A 95 3.20 -14.41 9.42
N PRO A 96 2.38 -15.48 9.28
CA PRO A 96 0.93 -15.37 9.36
C PRO A 96 0.44 -14.79 10.69
N SER A 97 1.16 -14.98 11.80
CA SER A 97 0.77 -14.44 13.11
C SER A 97 0.88 -12.90 13.16
N GLN A 98 1.59 -12.27 12.23
CA GLN A 98 1.64 -10.81 12.11
C GLN A 98 0.41 -10.23 11.42
N LEU A 99 -0.39 -11.05 10.73
CA LEU A 99 -1.52 -10.54 9.95
C LEU A 99 -2.67 -10.13 10.89
N LEU A 100 -2.89 -8.82 11.01
CA LEU A 100 -4.06 -8.26 11.70
C LEU A 100 -5.09 -7.80 10.69
N TRP A 101 -6.19 -8.55 10.56
CA TRP A 101 -7.28 -8.20 9.64
C TRP A 101 -8.40 -7.46 10.38
N VAL A 102 -8.70 -6.24 9.94
CA VAL A 102 -9.74 -5.37 10.51
C VAL A 102 -10.70 -4.96 9.39
N ALA A 103 -11.89 -5.57 9.34
CA ALA A 103 -12.93 -5.27 8.34
C ALA A 103 -14.26 -4.92 8.99
N PRO A 104 -14.40 -3.68 9.52
CA PRO A 104 -15.67 -3.23 10.06
C PRO A 104 -16.71 -3.04 8.95
N GLU A 105 -17.98 -3.07 9.34
CA GLU A 105 -19.10 -2.87 8.41
C GLU A 105 -19.17 -1.43 7.90
N ARG A 106 -18.84 -0.45 8.76
CA ARG A 106 -18.97 0.98 8.43
C ARG A 106 -17.63 1.59 8.04
N PRO A 107 -17.56 2.36 6.93
CA PRO A 107 -16.32 3.04 6.53
C PRO A 107 -15.74 4.01 7.57
N MET A 108 -16.59 4.60 8.42
CA MET A 108 -16.11 5.48 9.50
C MET A 108 -15.33 4.72 10.58
N ASP A 109 -15.71 3.46 10.83
CA ASP A 109 -15.03 2.61 11.81
C ASP A 109 -13.68 2.13 11.26
N ALA A 110 -13.57 1.92 9.94
CA ALA A 110 -12.29 1.64 9.29
C ALA A 110 -11.30 2.81 9.45
N LEU A 111 -11.77 4.03 9.20
CA LEU A 111 -10.95 5.23 9.41
C LEU A 111 -10.55 5.38 10.89
N TRP A 112 -11.49 5.16 11.81
CA TRP A 112 -11.22 5.22 13.24
C TRP A 112 -10.19 4.15 13.65
N ALA A 113 -10.35 2.91 13.20
CA ALA A 113 -9.42 1.82 13.49
C ALA A 113 -8.01 2.11 12.95
N ALA A 114 -7.89 2.58 11.71
CA ALA A 114 -6.62 3.02 11.14
C ALA A 114 -5.96 4.11 12.01
N GLU A 115 -6.74 5.08 12.49
CA GLU A 115 -6.24 6.14 13.36
C GLU A 115 -5.80 5.62 14.74
N GLN A 116 -6.52 4.65 15.34
CA GLN A 116 -6.12 4.03 16.60
C GLN A 116 -4.84 3.20 16.45
N ILE A 117 -4.71 2.44 15.36
CA ILE A 117 -3.50 1.67 15.05
C ILE A 117 -2.28 2.60 15.00
N LEU A 118 -2.40 3.72 14.30
CA LEU A 118 -1.32 4.71 14.22
C LEU A 118 -1.02 5.36 15.58
N LYS A 119 -2.05 5.71 16.36
CA LYS A 119 -1.88 6.32 17.69
C LYS A 119 -1.20 5.40 18.70
N HIS A 120 -1.49 4.10 18.64
CA HIS A 120 -0.86 3.12 19.51
C HIS A 120 0.58 2.77 19.08
N GLY A 121 0.90 2.91 17.79
CA GLY A 121 2.25 2.68 17.28
C GLY A 121 2.76 1.23 17.40
N SER A 122 1.87 0.26 17.64
CA SER A 122 2.23 -1.15 17.86
C SER A 122 2.38 -1.97 16.58
N CYS A 123 1.98 -1.43 15.43
CA CYS A 123 2.06 -2.10 14.13
C CYS A 123 3.31 -1.66 13.36
N GLY A 124 3.96 -2.62 12.70
CA GLY A 124 5.08 -2.33 11.79
C GLY A 124 4.59 -1.71 10.48
N ALA A 125 3.41 -2.12 10.01
CA ALA A 125 2.75 -1.51 8.85
C ALA A 125 1.23 -1.48 8.99
N LEU A 126 0.63 -0.49 8.32
CA LEU A 126 -0.79 -0.32 8.13
C LEU A 126 -1.09 -0.16 6.64
N LEU A 127 -1.90 -1.06 6.08
CA LEU A 127 -2.45 -0.96 4.74
C LEU A 127 -3.96 -0.77 4.87
N CYS A 128 -4.47 0.36 4.40
CA CYS A 128 -5.86 0.74 4.60
C CYS A 128 -6.54 1.11 3.28
N TRP A 129 -7.64 0.43 2.94
CA TRP A 129 -8.41 0.74 1.74
C TRP A 129 -9.52 1.73 2.06
N LEU A 130 -9.36 2.96 1.60
CA LEU A 130 -10.28 4.07 1.88
C LEU A 130 -10.80 4.65 0.55
N PRO A 131 -11.72 3.95 -0.15
CA PRO A 131 -12.17 4.38 -1.46
C PRO A 131 -12.93 5.73 -1.43
N ARG A 132 -13.53 6.06 -0.29
CA ARG A 132 -14.20 7.33 -0.04
C ARG A 132 -13.69 7.91 1.28
N VAL A 133 -12.84 8.92 1.21
CA VAL A 133 -12.27 9.60 2.37
C VAL A 133 -12.10 11.08 2.07
N ARG A 134 -12.44 11.92 3.05
CA ARG A 134 -12.30 13.37 2.96
C ARG A 134 -10.87 13.81 3.29
N VAL A 135 -10.47 14.99 2.80
CA VAL A 135 -9.12 15.52 2.98
C VAL A 135 -8.78 15.75 4.45
N GLU A 136 -9.76 16.15 5.27
CA GLU A 136 -9.61 16.36 6.71
C GLU A 136 -9.24 15.06 7.42
N SER A 137 -9.92 13.97 7.07
CA SER A 137 -9.62 12.62 7.58
C SER A 137 -8.22 12.16 7.17
N LEU A 138 -7.82 12.41 5.92
CA LEU A 138 -6.45 12.12 5.47
C LEU A 138 -5.41 12.94 6.23
N ARG A 139 -5.72 14.20 6.57
CA ARG A 139 -4.81 15.06 7.33
C ARG A 139 -4.63 14.53 8.74
N ARG A 140 -5.71 14.09 9.38
CA ARG A 140 -5.67 13.45 10.70
C ARG A 140 -4.87 12.15 10.68
N LEU A 141 -5.07 11.29 9.67
CA LEU A 141 -4.25 10.09 9.48
C LEU A 141 -2.78 10.43 9.25
N HIS A 142 -2.48 11.45 8.45
CA HIS A 142 -1.09 11.86 8.22
C HIS A 142 -0.42 12.35 9.51
N LEU A 143 -1.11 13.13 10.33
CA LEU A 143 -0.60 13.56 11.64
C LEU A 143 -0.39 12.37 12.59
N ALA A 144 -1.32 11.41 12.61
CA ALA A 144 -1.15 10.19 13.40
C ALA A 144 0.04 9.36 12.91
N ALA A 145 0.23 9.25 11.58
CA ALA A 145 1.38 8.58 11.00
C ALA A 145 2.71 9.25 11.35
N GLN A 146 2.76 10.59 11.45
CA GLN A 146 3.97 11.31 11.86
C GLN A 146 4.40 11.05 13.30
N ALA A 147 3.45 10.68 14.17
CA ALA A 147 3.73 10.33 15.56
C ALA A 147 4.13 8.86 15.75
N ALA A 148 4.08 8.04 14.69
CA ALA A 148 4.34 6.61 14.73
C ALA A 148 5.51 6.24 13.82
N GLU A 149 6.19 5.14 14.14
CA GLU A 149 7.17 4.52 13.24
C GLU A 149 6.52 3.55 12.23
N THR A 150 5.19 3.38 12.31
CA THR A 150 4.41 2.52 11.43
C THR A 150 4.48 2.97 9.97
N LEU A 151 4.77 2.02 9.07
CA LEU A 151 4.71 2.25 7.65
C LEU A 151 3.25 2.31 7.17
N CYS A 152 2.77 3.50 6.77
CA CYS A 152 1.36 3.77 6.53
C CYS A 152 1.04 3.93 5.04
N PHE A 153 0.28 2.98 4.49
CA PHE A 153 -0.24 3.00 3.13
C PHE A 153 -1.76 3.14 3.12
N VAL A 154 -2.27 4.05 2.29
CA VAL A 154 -3.70 4.20 2.02
C VAL A 154 -3.98 3.97 0.55
N MET A 155 -4.82 2.97 0.27
CA MET A 155 -5.28 2.64 -1.07
C MET A 155 -6.55 3.40 -1.40
N ARG A 156 -6.56 4.08 -2.56
CA ARG A 156 -7.66 4.92 -3.04
C ARG A 156 -7.91 4.69 -4.54
N PRO A 157 -9.07 5.04 -5.09
CA PRO A 157 -9.31 4.92 -6.52
C PRO A 157 -8.40 5.86 -7.34
N ALA A 158 -8.05 5.47 -8.56
CA ALA A 158 -7.26 6.27 -9.51
C ALA A 158 -7.88 7.66 -9.76
N THR A 159 -9.20 7.79 -9.68
CA THR A 159 -9.91 9.07 -9.79
C THR A 159 -9.52 10.09 -8.71
N ALA A 160 -8.94 9.64 -7.59
CA ALA A 160 -8.43 10.52 -6.55
C ALA A 160 -7.12 11.24 -6.94
N ALA A 161 -6.50 10.92 -8.08
CA ALA A 161 -5.24 11.53 -8.52
C ALA A 161 -5.30 13.07 -8.54
N GLN A 162 -6.44 13.62 -9.01
CA GLN A 162 -6.67 15.06 -9.12
C GLN A 162 -7.15 15.71 -7.81
N GLN A 163 -7.41 14.92 -6.78
CA GLN A 163 -7.86 15.44 -5.48
C GLN A 163 -6.68 15.92 -4.66
N ALA A 164 -6.89 17.00 -3.89
CA ALA A 164 -5.93 17.46 -2.91
C ALA A 164 -5.65 16.35 -1.87
N SER A 165 -4.40 16.26 -1.43
CA SER A 165 -3.99 15.26 -0.44
C SER A 165 -2.81 15.74 0.41
N PRO A 166 -2.84 15.50 1.73
CA PRO A 166 -1.73 15.80 2.62
C PRO A 166 -0.56 14.83 2.46
N ALA A 167 -0.77 13.66 1.84
CA ALA A 167 0.27 12.63 1.69
C ALA A 167 1.52 13.19 0.97
N PRO A 168 2.72 13.11 1.57
CA PRO A 168 3.95 13.56 0.92
C PRO A 168 4.39 12.66 -0.24
N LEU A 169 3.92 11.41 -0.30
CA LEU A 169 4.16 10.47 -1.40
C LEU A 169 2.82 9.96 -1.95
N ARG A 170 2.60 10.11 -3.26
CA ARG A 170 1.42 9.62 -3.98
C ARG A 170 1.86 8.89 -5.24
N LEU A 171 1.44 7.65 -5.38
CA LEU A 171 1.76 6.79 -6.51
C LEU A 171 0.46 6.37 -7.21
N ALA A 172 0.39 6.52 -8.53
CA ALA A 172 -0.62 5.85 -9.34
C ALA A 172 -0.05 4.54 -9.86
N LEU A 173 -0.80 3.47 -9.66
CA LEU A 173 -0.42 2.11 -10.03
C LEU A 173 -1.32 1.62 -11.15
N SER A 174 -0.73 0.97 -12.14
CA SER A 174 -1.47 0.27 -13.21
C SER A 174 -0.88 -1.12 -13.41
N PRO A 175 -1.70 -2.15 -13.73
CA PRO A 175 -1.20 -3.46 -14.12
C PRO A 175 -0.21 -3.36 -15.28
N ALA A 176 0.85 -4.15 -15.23
CA ALA A 176 1.78 -4.33 -16.33
C ALA A 176 2.17 -5.82 -16.45
N PRO A 177 2.68 -6.29 -17.61
CA PRO A 177 3.13 -7.66 -17.75
C PRO A 177 4.16 -8.03 -16.67
N GLY A 178 3.84 -9.04 -15.85
CA GLY A 178 4.71 -9.50 -14.77
C GLY A 178 4.84 -8.56 -13.56
N GLY A 179 4.10 -7.45 -13.50
CA GLY A 179 4.18 -6.52 -12.37
C GLY A 179 3.32 -5.28 -12.50
N LEU A 180 3.90 -4.10 -12.22
CA LEU A 180 3.19 -2.82 -12.15
C LEU A 180 3.92 -1.71 -12.91
N SER A 181 3.14 -0.85 -13.54
CA SER A 181 3.58 0.49 -13.93
C SER A 181 3.27 1.45 -12.79
N VAL A 182 4.28 2.18 -12.32
CA VAL A 182 4.22 3.09 -11.16
C VAL A 182 4.50 4.52 -11.62
N GLN A 183 3.49 5.37 -11.58
CA GLN A 183 3.63 6.80 -11.83
C GLN A 183 3.70 7.56 -10.51
N ILE A 184 4.76 8.34 -10.31
CA ILE A 184 4.92 9.17 -9.11
C ILE A 184 4.18 10.49 -9.33
N LEU A 185 3.04 10.66 -8.66
CA LEU A 185 2.23 11.88 -8.76
C LEU A 185 2.72 12.99 -7.82
N LYS A 186 3.24 12.59 -6.66
CA LYS A 186 3.75 13.52 -5.64
C LYS A 186 4.88 12.85 -4.87
N ARG A 187 5.98 13.57 -4.68
CA ARG A 187 7.09 13.21 -3.79
C ARG A 187 7.80 14.48 -3.31
N ARG A 188 8.67 14.35 -2.31
CA ARG A 188 9.58 15.45 -1.89
C ARG A 188 10.81 15.52 -2.80
N GLY A 189 10.77 16.32 -3.85
CA GLY A 189 11.90 16.52 -4.76
C GLY A 189 11.43 16.87 -6.17
N PRO A 190 12.34 16.84 -7.17
CA PRO A 190 11.99 17.13 -8.55
C PRO A 190 10.85 16.25 -9.07
N ALA A 191 10.05 16.76 -10.00
CA ALA A 191 9.04 15.94 -10.67
C ALA A 191 9.70 14.77 -11.43
N VAL A 192 9.04 13.61 -11.45
CA VAL A 192 9.43 12.47 -12.29
C VAL A 192 8.37 12.33 -13.36
N ALA A 193 8.75 12.51 -14.62
CA ALA A 193 7.78 12.55 -15.71
C ALA A 193 7.38 11.14 -16.19
N GLN A 194 8.30 10.16 -16.13
CA GLN A 194 8.08 8.84 -16.72
C GLN A 194 7.64 7.80 -15.68
N PRO A 195 6.64 6.97 -15.99
CA PRO A 195 6.29 5.82 -15.16
C PRO A 195 7.44 4.82 -15.07
N LEU A 196 7.57 4.17 -13.92
CA LEU A 196 8.53 3.09 -13.67
C LEU A 196 7.84 1.74 -13.91
N LEU A 197 8.43 0.88 -14.73
CA LEU A 197 7.99 -0.51 -14.83
C LEU A 197 8.69 -1.34 -13.75
N LEU A 198 7.91 -1.91 -12.85
CA LEU A 198 8.38 -2.81 -11.81
C LEU A 198 7.92 -4.23 -12.15
N VAL A 199 8.86 -5.15 -12.30
CA VAL A 199 8.57 -6.57 -12.48
C VAL A 199 8.61 -7.22 -11.10
N PHE A 200 7.60 -8.03 -10.79
CA PHE A 200 7.63 -8.84 -9.60
C PHE A 200 8.46 -10.09 -9.87
N GLU A 201 9.47 -10.35 -9.04
CA GLU A 201 10.16 -11.63 -9.08
C GLU A 201 9.13 -12.75 -8.95
N SER A 202 9.15 -13.69 -9.89
CA SER A 202 8.34 -14.90 -9.83
C SER A 202 8.72 -15.63 -8.54
N SER A 203 7.85 -15.53 -7.54
CA SER A 203 7.88 -16.48 -6.45
C SER A 203 7.53 -17.80 -7.11
N ASP A 204 8.52 -18.68 -7.26
CA ASP A 204 8.25 -20.06 -7.58
C ASP A 204 7.15 -20.51 -6.61
N HIS A 205 6.00 -20.90 -7.17
CA HIS A 205 4.83 -21.50 -6.51
C HIS A 205 3.69 -20.55 -6.11
N ALA A 206 2.77 -20.37 -7.06
CA ALA A 206 1.39 -20.85 -6.90
C ALA A 206 0.80 -21.02 -8.29
N SER A 207 1.00 -22.20 -8.90
CA SER A 207 0.03 -22.68 -9.87
C SER A 207 -1.27 -22.83 -9.09
N VAL A 208 -2.09 -21.78 -9.11
CA VAL A 208 -3.49 -21.90 -8.73
C VAL A 208 -4.05 -22.85 -9.77
N ASP A 209 -4.30 -24.10 -9.37
CA ASP A 209 -5.10 -25.02 -10.16
C ASP A 209 -6.38 -24.28 -10.54
N ARG A 210 -6.44 -23.82 -11.80
CA ARG A 210 -7.69 -23.44 -12.42
C ARG A 210 -8.47 -24.73 -12.58
N HIS A 211 -9.13 -25.17 -11.53
CA HIS A 211 -10.25 -26.08 -11.72
C HIS A 211 -11.29 -25.32 -12.54
N PRO A 212 -11.60 -25.74 -13.78
CA PRO A 212 -12.73 -25.17 -14.49
C PRO A 212 -13.98 -25.52 -13.68
N SER A 213 -14.68 -24.49 -13.20
CA SER A 213 -15.95 -24.61 -12.51
C SER A 213 -16.90 -25.46 -13.36
N THR A 214 -17.01 -26.74 -13.02
CA THR A 214 -17.99 -27.62 -13.65
C THR A 214 -19.31 -27.32 -12.95
N GLN A 215 -20.19 -26.58 -13.62
CA GLN A 215 -21.56 -26.42 -13.14
C GLN A 215 -22.20 -27.80 -13.02
N PRO A 216 -22.82 -28.17 -11.88
CA PRO A 216 -23.64 -29.36 -11.82
C PRO A 216 -24.87 -29.12 -12.70
N ALA A 217 -25.01 -29.90 -13.77
CA ALA A 217 -26.22 -29.97 -14.55
C ALA A 217 -27.37 -30.42 -13.63
N LEU A 218 -28.32 -29.52 -13.38
CA LEU A 218 -29.61 -29.83 -12.76
C LEU A 218 -30.32 -30.88 -13.63
N ARG A 219 -30.28 -32.15 -13.21
CA ARG A 219 -31.16 -33.19 -13.74
C ARG A 219 -32.59 -32.85 -13.31
N ARG A 220 -33.41 -32.45 -14.28
CA ARG A 220 -34.87 -32.48 -14.15
C ARG A 220 -35.30 -33.92 -14.40
N ASP A 221 -35.60 -34.64 -13.33
CA ASP A 221 -36.38 -35.88 -13.42
C ASP A 221 -37.82 -35.51 -13.75
N ALA A 222 -38.30 -35.95 -14.92
CA ALA A 222 -39.71 -35.96 -15.27
C ALA A 222 -40.25 -37.37 -15.00
N PRO A 223 -41.38 -37.54 -14.30
CA PRO A 223 -41.99 -38.85 -14.12
C PRO A 223 -42.68 -39.29 -15.41
N SER A 224 -42.28 -40.45 -15.92
CA SER A 224 -42.96 -41.17 -16.99
C SER A 224 -44.23 -41.82 -16.47
N LEU A 225 -45.39 -41.36 -16.96
CA LEU A 225 -46.67 -42.07 -16.88
C LEU A 225 -46.68 -43.19 -17.93
N VAL A 226 -46.76 -44.44 -17.50
CA VAL A 226 -47.28 -45.56 -18.31
C VAL A 226 -48.13 -46.48 -17.41
N SER A 227 -49.31 -46.82 -17.97
CA SER A 227 -50.37 -47.74 -17.51
C SER A 227 -51.45 -47.15 -16.61
#